data_AF-A0A3M5J7E9-F1
#
_entry.id   AF-A0A3M5J7E9-F1
#
_cell.length_a   1.000
_cell.length_b   1.000
_cell.length_c   1.000
_cell.angle_alpha   90.00
_cell.angle_beta   90.00
_cell.angle_gamma   90.00
#
_symmetry.space_group_name_H-M   'P 1'
#
loop_
_entity.id
_entity.type
_entity.pdbx_description
1 polymer ?
#
loop_
_entity_poly.entity_id
_entity_poly.type
_entity_poly.pdbx_seq_one_letter_code
_entity_poly.pdbx_strand_id
1 'polypeptide(L)' 'MAVQRHAKGGIASAQIYSLVETAKLNGQEPYTWLRHVLERLPHAASVEDYEALLPWSCSPEIPL' A
#
# COMPACT_ATOMS: atom_id res chain seq x y z
N MET A 1 -33.62 -4.28 -8.36
CA MET A 1 -32.72 -3.70 -7.34
C MET A 1 -31.31 -3.68 -7.92
N ALA A 2 -30.92 -2.61 -8.62
CA ALA A 2 -29.55 -2.43 -9.07
C ALA A 2 -28.77 -1.78 -7.93
N VAL A 3 -27.83 -2.51 -7.33
CA VAL A 3 -26.83 -1.91 -6.45
C VAL A 3 -25.96 -1.04 -7.35
N GLN A 4 -26.20 0.28 -7.33
CA GLN A 4 -25.35 1.26 -7.99
C GLN A 4 -23.99 1.24 -7.28
N ARG A 5 -23.08 0.35 -7.71
CA ARG A 5 -21.68 0.39 -7.27
C ARG A 5 -21.08 1.65 -7.87
N HIS A 6 -20.87 2.70 -7.06
CA HIS A 6 -20.19 3.90 -7.53
C HIS A 6 -18.84 3.49 -8.14
N ALA A 7 -18.58 3.88 -9.38
CA ALA A 7 -17.34 3.51 -10.10
C ALA A 7 -16.07 3.83 -9.27
N LYS A 8 -16.11 4.94 -8.52
CA LYS A 8 -15.04 5.32 -7.57
C LYS A 8 -14.83 4.30 -6.45
N GLY A 9 -15.90 3.71 -5.91
CA GLY A 9 -15.82 2.67 -4.88
C GLY A 9 -15.26 1.35 -5.43
N GLY A 10 -15.63 0.99 -6.66
CA GLY A 10 -15.03 -0.16 -7.36
C GLY A 10 -13.53 0.02 -7.60
N ILE A 11 -13.13 1.18 -8.12
CA ILE A 11 -11.72 1.53 -8.37
C ILE A 11 -10.91 1.53 -7.07
N ALA A 12 -11.40 2.19 -6.01
CA ALA A 12 -10.72 2.23 -4.72
C ALA A 12 -10.50 0.82 -4.15
N SER A 13 -11.53 -0.03 -4.19
CA SER A 13 -11.42 -1.42 -3.71
C SER A 13 -10.41 -2.25 -4.51
N ALA A 14 -10.36 -2.06 -5.83
CA ALA A 14 -9.39 -2.73 -6.70
C ALA A 14 -7.96 -2.26 -6.45
N GLN A 15 -7.76 -0.97 -6.19
CA GLN A 15 -6.45 -0.41 -5.84
C GLN A 15 -5.93 -0.98 -4.52
N ILE A 16 -6.76 -0.99 -3.47
CA ILE A 16 -6.37 -1.58 -2.18
C ILE A 16 -6.06 -3.07 -2.32
N TYR A 17 -6.89 -3.82 -3.06
CA TYR A 17 -6.62 -5.23 -3.32
C TYR A 17 -5.28 -5.46 -4.02
N SER A 18 -4.99 -4.65 -5.05
CA SER A 18 -3.73 -4.74 -5.80
C SER A 18 -2.51 -4.46 -4.92
N LEU A 19 -2.60 -3.50 -4.00
CA LEU A 19 -1.53 -3.20 -3.05
C LEU A 19 -1.32 -4.34 -2.03
N VAL A 20 -2.40 -4.92 -1.53
CA VAL A 20 -2.33 -6.09 -0.62
C VAL A 20 -1.65 -7.27 -1.29
N GLU A 21 -2.00 -7.59 -2.54
CA GLU A 21 -1.35 -8.67 -3.27
C GLU A 21 0.12 -8.35 -3.57
N THR A 22 0.45 -7.10 -3.87
CA THR A 22 1.85 -6.67 -4.07
C THR A 22 2.68 -6.90 -2.81
N ALA A 23 2.16 -6.55 -1.63
CA ALA A 23 2.84 -6.80 -0.36
C ALA A 23 3.12 -8.29 -0.15
N LYS A 24 2.10 -9.14 -0.33
CA LYS A 24 2.22 -10.60 -0.19
C LYS A 24 3.25 -11.19 -1.15
N LEU A 25 3.23 -10.77 -2.41
CA LEU A 25 4.17 -11.26 -3.45
C LEU A 25 5.63 -10.93 -3.13
N ASN A 26 5.87 -9.87 -2.34
CA ASN A 26 7.19 -9.48 -1.88
C ASN A 26 7.51 -9.99 -0.45
N GLY A 27 6.70 -10.91 0.09
CA GLY A 27 6.91 -11.49 1.42
C GLY A 27 6.59 -10.56 2.59
N GLN A 28 5.94 -9.42 2.33
CA GLN A 28 5.58 -8.43 3.35
C GLN A 28 4.21 -8.75 3.95
N GLU A 29 4.07 -8.52 5.27
CA GLU A 29 2.76 -8.51 5.90
C GLU A 29 1.98 -7.26 5.42
N PRO A 30 0.81 -7.41 4.75
CA PRO A 30 0.16 -6.31 4.06
C PRO A 30 -0.16 -5.10 4.93
N TYR A 31 -0.63 -5.32 6.16
CA TYR A 31 -1.02 -4.22 7.03
C TYR A 31 0.21 -3.42 7.51
N THR A 32 1.28 -4.12 7.87
CA THR A 32 2.54 -3.54 8.35
C THR A 32 3.23 -2.73 7.26
N TRP A 33 3.31 -3.26 6.04
CA TRP A 33 3.86 -2.51 4.91
C TRP A 33 2.98 -1.31 4.53
N LEU A 34 1.64 -1.48 4.40
CA LEU A 34 0.76 -0.37 4.05
C LEU A 34 0.80 0.76 5.09
N ARG A 35 0.82 0.42 6.37
CA ARG A 35 0.97 1.42 7.44
C ARG A 35 2.30 2.19 7.28
N HIS A 36 3.40 1.47 7.11
CA HIS A 36 4.73 2.06 6.94
C HIS A 36 4.77 3.04 5.78
N VAL A 37 4.21 2.66 4.63
CA VAL A 37 4.11 3.51 3.44
C VAL A 37 3.26 4.74 3.72
N LEU A 38 2.04 4.58 4.23
CA LEU A 38 1.12 5.70 4.44
C LEU A 38 1.62 6.71 5.47
N GLU A 39 2.40 6.28 6.47
CA GLU A 39 3.04 7.17 7.46
C GLU A 39 4.16 8.01 6.85
N ARG A 40 4.94 7.45 5.91
CA ARG A 40 6.14 8.09 5.35
C ARG A 40 5.90 8.79 4.02
N LEU A 41 4.85 8.41 3.30
CA LEU A 41 4.48 9.01 2.02
C LEU A 41 4.33 10.54 2.07
N PRO A 42 3.75 11.17 3.11
CA PRO A 42 3.70 12.63 3.21
C PRO A 42 5.06 13.31 3.37
N HIS A 43 6.09 12.56 3.75
CA HIS A 43 7.45 13.05 3.99
C HIS A 43 8.40 12.77 2.82
N ALA A 44 8.01 11.94 1.85
CA ALA A 44 8.80 11.63 0.67
C ALA A 44 8.87 12.84 -0.28
N ALA A 45 10.08 13.29 -0.60
CA ALA A 45 10.34 14.47 -1.43
C ALA A 45 11.24 14.18 -2.64
N SER A 46 11.92 13.03 -2.67
CA SER A 46 12.74 12.60 -3.81
C SER A 46 12.30 11.26 -4.39
N VAL A 47 12.82 10.91 -5.57
CA VAL A 47 12.57 9.60 -6.19
C VAL A 47 13.07 8.48 -5.29
N GLU A 48 14.24 8.67 -4.69
CA GLU A 48 14.86 7.73 -3.76
C GLU A 48 14.00 7.51 -2.51
N ASP A 49 13.32 8.54 -2.00
CA ASP A 49 12.38 8.41 -0.89
C ASP A 49 11.20 7.51 -1.27
N TYR A 50 10.65 7.65 -2.48
CA TYR A 50 9.60 6.76 -2.97
C TYR A 50 10.10 5.34 -3.20
N GLU A 51 11.29 5.20 -3.78
CA GLU A 51 11.92 3.90 -4.00
C GLU A 51 12.14 3.17 -2.68
N ALA A 52 12.49 3.86 -1.60
CA ALA A 52 12.65 3.29 -0.26
C ALA A 52 11.33 2.79 0.38
N LEU A 53 10.17 3.23 -0.13
CA LEU A 53 8.86 2.78 0.33
C LEU A 53 8.34 1.53 -0.41
N LEU A 54 9.02 1.11 -1.47
CA LEU A 54 8.62 -0.05 -2.26
C LEU A 54 8.75 -1.35 -1.42
N PRO A 55 7.91 -2.36 -1.69
CA PRO A 55 7.80 -3.53 -0.83
C PRO A 55 9.05 -4.44 -0.86
N TRP A 56 9.93 -4.26 -1.85
CA TRP A 56 11.22 -4.94 -1.97
C TRP A 56 12.41 -4.16 -1.40
N SER A 57 12.25 -2.88 -1.08
CA SER A 57 13.31 -2.01 -0.56
C SER A 57 13.14 -1.71 0.93
N CYS A 58 11.93 -1.85 1.46
CA CYS A 58 11.63 -1.62 2.86
C CYS A 58 11.62 -2.92 3.68
N SER A 59 12.20 -2.88 4.89
CA SER A 59 11.97 -3.86 5.95
C SER A 59 11.14 -3.19 7.05
N PRO A 60 9.79 -3.19 6.94
CA PRO A 60 8.95 -2.49 7.89
C PRO A 60 9.00 -3.22 9.23
N GLU A 61 9.44 -2.51 10.27
CA GLU A 61 9.43 -3.03 11.63
C GLU A 61 7.99 -3.25 12.10
N ILE A 62 7.74 -4.39 12.76
CA ILE A 62 6.49 -4.63 13.46
C ILE A 62 6.55 -3.80 14.75
N PRO A 63 5.65 -2.82 14.96
CA PRO A 63 5.60 -2.11 16.23
C PRO A 63 5.30 -3.11 17.35
N LEU A 64 6.11 -3.09 18.43
CA LEU A 64 5.91 -3.88 19.64
C LEU A 64 4.56 -3.59 20.31
#